data_AF-A0A4Q2KAJ9-F1
#
_entry.id   AF-A0A4Q2KAJ9-F1
#
_cell.length_a   1.000
_cell.length_b   1.000
_cell.length_c   1.000
_cell.angle_alpha   90.00
_cell.angle_beta   90.00
_cell.angle_gamma   90.00
#
_symmetry.space_group_name_H-M   'P 1'
#
loop_
_entity.id
_entity.type
_entity.pdbx_description
1 polymer ?
#
loop_
_entity_poly.entity_id
_entity_poly.type
_entity_poly.pdbx_seq_one_letter_code
_entity_poly.pdbx_strand_id
1 'polypeptide(L)'
;MRSRTPKRDIRLRANKRREEYLKMITSKQLRNKWISFYESKGHVNIGAVSLIGDGSTGVMFNVAGMQPLMPYLLGQPHPAGKRLCNVQGCVRTVDIESVGDASHFTFFEMMGNWSLGDYFKKEKTAWSFELLTKEFGLDKDKLCSTVFAGNESAPRDEETAKFLEELGIRKENIFYLDKSNNWWELEGTVGTPCGPDNEWFYPLHDEKCCDTCDINCACGRYVEIGNDVYMQYKKLEGGKYAPLENKNVDTGFGLDRMLAFLNGLTDGYKTDLFSGVIAYLEKISGKRYDDGGEAQKAMRIIADHTRTSVMLIGDVNGIVPSNTGAGYILRRLMRRAVRYARTLGIESKELLNAAKIFIEEVYNEAYPLLPEKEEYILQEFSREIERFEATLEKGIKEFEKCVNGIERKNEFMSKQNPDYVKESAIGGKQAFKLYDTYGFPLELTEELAAERGYTVDAAGFEAAFKEHQQKSHAVAEGQFKGGLADTGEATTRLHTATHLLNAALKKVLSPDINQKGSNITPERLRFDFNFSRPLTEEEIREVEALVNEKIKEDIPVVFAEMPYEQAREEGITGVFDSKYGEVVKTYSIGGFSREMCGGPHVGRTGELGTFKIVKEQSSASGIRRIKAVLE
;
A
#
# COMPACT_ATOMS: atom_id res chain seq x y z
N MET A 1 22.32 -12.12 59.89
CA MET A 1 21.96 -12.11 58.45
C MET A 1 20.55 -11.55 58.31
N ARG A 2 20.38 -10.29 57.90
CA ARG A 2 19.05 -9.69 57.68
C ARG A 2 18.63 -9.94 56.23
N SER A 3 17.52 -10.65 56.06
CA SER A 3 16.95 -10.98 54.75
C SER A 3 16.54 -9.70 54.01
N ARG A 4 16.93 -9.60 52.73
CA ARG A 4 16.48 -8.52 51.84
C ARG A 4 15.05 -8.83 51.42
N THR A 5 14.12 -7.95 51.78
CA THR A 5 12.68 -8.06 51.45
C THR A 5 12.41 -7.85 49.95
N PRO A 6 11.49 -8.61 49.32
CA PRO A 6 11.16 -8.54 47.88
C PRO A 6 10.76 -7.15 47.36
N LYS A 7 10.17 -6.30 48.21
CA LYS A 7 9.74 -4.93 47.83
C LYS A 7 10.91 -4.00 47.49
N ARG A 8 12.11 -4.22 48.05
CA ARG A 8 13.30 -3.38 47.79
C ARG A 8 13.93 -3.71 46.43
N ASP A 9 13.87 -4.98 46.03
CA ASP A 9 14.36 -5.47 44.73
C ASP A 9 13.47 -5.01 43.57
N ILE A 10 12.15 -4.99 43.74
CA ILE A 10 11.20 -4.48 42.74
C ILE A 10 11.43 -2.98 42.49
N ARG A 11 11.67 -2.20 43.55
CA ARG A 11 11.92 -0.74 43.45
C ARG A 11 13.28 -0.43 42.80
N LEU A 12 14.30 -1.24 43.08
CA LEU A 12 15.61 -1.13 42.43
C LEU A 12 15.55 -1.50 40.95
N ARG A 13 14.81 -2.55 40.57
CA ARG A 13 14.59 -2.93 39.16
C ARG A 13 13.77 -1.88 38.40
N ALA A 14 12.76 -1.29 39.04
CA ALA A 14 11.97 -0.20 38.45
C ALA A 14 12.80 1.08 38.26
N ASN A 15 13.66 1.45 39.23
CA ASN A 15 14.55 2.60 39.10
C ASN A 15 15.65 2.38 38.06
N LYS A 16 16.23 1.18 37.98
CA LYS A 16 17.23 0.84 36.96
C LYS A 16 16.63 0.82 35.54
N ARG A 17 15.42 0.27 35.37
CA ARG A 17 14.67 0.38 34.11
C ARG A 17 14.36 1.83 33.77
N ARG A 18 14.02 2.68 34.75
CA ARG A 18 13.74 4.11 34.54
C ARG A 18 15.01 4.90 34.17
N GLU A 19 16.16 4.57 34.74
CA GLU A 19 17.47 5.14 34.36
C GLU A 19 17.95 4.64 32.98
N GLU A 20 17.68 3.38 32.63
CA GLU A 20 17.91 2.83 31.28
C GLU A 20 16.99 3.48 30.24
N TYR A 21 15.71 3.72 30.58
CA TYR A 21 14.74 4.42 29.72
C TYR A 21 15.13 5.89 29.46
N LEU A 22 15.76 6.56 30.44
CA LEU A 22 16.29 7.93 30.31
C LEU A 22 17.54 8.02 29.42
N LYS A 23 18.17 6.89 29.06
CA LYS A 23 19.31 6.81 28.14
C LYS A 23 18.93 6.44 26.71
N MET A 24 17.70 6.01 26.47
CA MET A 24 17.25 5.60 25.13
C MET A 24 17.02 6.83 24.25
N ILE A 25 17.53 6.78 23.02
CA ILE A 25 17.22 7.78 21.99
C ILE A 25 15.81 7.50 21.46
N THR A 26 14.98 8.54 21.40
CA THR A 26 13.63 8.42 20.81
C THR A 26 13.66 8.58 19.29
N SER A 27 12.62 8.10 18.61
CA SER A 27 12.42 8.30 17.17
C SER A 27 12.49 9.79 16.79
N LYS A 28 11.87 10.68 17.58
CA LYS A 28 11.93 12.14 17.39
C LYS A 28 13.36 12.68 17.49
N GLN A 29 14.10 12.25 18.50
CA GLN A 29 15.50 12.65 18.67
C GLN A 29 16.38 12.15 17.52
N LEU A 30 16.15 10.92 17.04
CA LEU A 30 16.90 10.35 15.92
C LEU A 30 16.62 11.10 14.60
N ARG A 31 15.36 11.39 14.27
CA ARG A 31 14.99 12.23 13.11
C ARG A 31 15.69 13.58 13.16
N ASN A 32 15.58 14.28 14.29
CA ASN A 32 16.16 15.62 14.45
C ASN A 32 17.69 15.59 14.37
N LYS A 33 18.33 14.60 14.98
CA LYS A 33 19.79 14.43 14.94
C LYS A 33 20.28 14.20 13.51
N TRP A 34 19.58 13.38 12.71
CA TRP A 34 19.91 13.19 11.29
C TRP A 34 19.82 14.49 10.50
N ILE A 35 18.67 15.17 10.58
CA ILE A 35 18.42 16.42 9.84
C ILE A 35 19.42 17.50 10.24
N SER A 36 19.58 17.78 11.54
CA SER A 36 20.50 18.82 12.01
C SER A 36 21.96 18.52 11.67
N PHE A 37 22.37 17.24 11.67
CA PHE A 37 23.71 16.87 11.25
C PHE A 37 23.96 17.26 9.79
N TYR A 38 23.07 16.91 8.86
CA TYR A 38 23.28 17.23 7.44
C TYR A 38 23.03 18.71 7.12
N GLU A 39 22.12 19.39 7.82
CA GLU A 39 22.00 20.85 7.73
C GLU A 39 23.32 21.55 8.12
N SER A 40 24.04 21.04 9.14
CA SER A 40 25.37 21.56 9.50
C SER A 40 26.43 21.35 8.41
N LYS A 41 26.21 20.42 7.47
CA LYS A 41 27.06 20.18 6.29
C LYS A 41 26.56 20.94 5.04
N GLY A 42 25.55 21.79 5.20
CA GLY A 42 24.99 22.63 4.14
C GLY A 42 23.92 21.94 3.29
N HIS A 43 23.32 20.85 3.77
CA HIS A 43 22.16 20.25 3.13
C HIS A 43 20.89 21.01 3.49
N VAL A 44 19.91 20.96 2.60
CA VAL A 44 18.56 21.48 2.82
C VAL A 44 17.64 20.31 3.16
N ASN A 45 16.87 20.42 4.24
CA ASN A 45 15.79 19.48 4.53
C ASN A 45 14.66 19.67 3.52
N ILE A 46 14.42 18.67 2.67
CA ILE A 46 13.37 18.72 1.62
C ILE A 46 12.03 18.15 2.09
N GLY A 47 11.94 17.66 3.33
CA GLY A 47 10.76 17.00 3.86
C GLY A 47 10.50 15.63 3.23
N ALA A 48 9.49 14.93 3.76
CA ALA A 48 8.97 13.71 3.17
C ALA A 48 8.01 14.04 2.03
N VAL A 49 8.06 13.27 0.95
CA VAL A 49 7.05 13.29 -0.11
C VAL A 49 6.04 12.18 0.09
N SER A 50 5.01 12.17 -0.76
CA SER A 50 3.95 11.16 -0.77
C SER A 50 4.50 9.73 -0.71
N LEU A 51 3.83 8.87 0.07
CA LEU A 51 4.07 7.42 0.08
C LEU A 51 3.59 6.75 -1.21
N ILE A 52 2.66 7.39 -1.93
CA ILE A 52 2.09 6.89 -3.16
C ILE A 52 3.01 7.25 -4.33
N GLY A 53 3.35 6.27 -5.16
CA GLY A 53 4.16 6.51 -6.35
C GLY A 53 3.46 7.48 -7.31
N ASP A 54 4.23 8.40 -7.88
CA ASP A 54 3.74 9.38 -8.86
C ASP A 54 3.62 8.81 -10.29
N GLY A 55 3.91 7.51 -10.45
CA GLY A 55 3.91 6.79 -11.72
C GLY A 55 5.21 6.93 -12.53
N SER A 56 6.14 7.81 -12.14
CA SER A 56 7.37 8.08 -12.91
C SER A 56 8.37 6.92 -12.86
N THR A 57 8.36 6.15 -11.76
CA THR A 57 9.25 5.00 -11.53
C THR A 57 8.53 3.65 -11.66
N GLY A 58 7.23 3.66 -11.98
CA GLY A 58 6.41 2.44 -12.12
C GLY A 58 6.08 1.73 -10.81
N VAL A 59 6.49 2.24 -9.65
CA VAL A 59 6.15 1.67 -8.34
C VAL A 59 4.80 2.19 -7.83
N MET A 60 4.07 1.33 -7.11
CA MET A 60 2.80 1.70 -6.48
C MET A 60 3.00 2.58 -5.24
N PHE A 61 4.01 2.24 -4.44
CA PHE A 61 4.42 3.00 -3.26
C PHE A 61 5.90 3.31 -3.36
N ASN A 62 6.32 4.43 -2.78
CA ASN A 62 7.73 4.72 -2.61
C ASN A 62 8.35 3.72 -1.61
N VAL A 63 9.32 2.93 -2.07
CA VAL A 63 10.01 1.85 -1.32
C VAL A 63 11.41 2.25 -0.85
N ALA A 64 11.90 3.42 -1.30
CA ALA A 64 13.19 3.98 -0.94
C ALA A 64 13.18 5.52 -1.03
N GLY A 65 14.03 6.17 -0.24
CA GLY A 65 14.16 7.63 -0.18
C GLY A 65 14.58 8.28 -1.50
N MET A 66 15.30 7.55 -2.35
CA MET A 66 15.84 8.08 -3.60
C MET A 66 14.82 8.15 -4.76
N GLN A 67 13.72 7.39 -4.69
CA GLN A 67 12.80 7.27 -5.84
C GLN A 67 12.20 8.61 -6.27
N PRO A 68 11.77 9.49 -5.33
CA PRO A 68 11.34 10.85 -5.65
C PRO A 68 12.45 11.72 -6.25
N LEU A 69 13.72 11.33 -6.09
CA LEU A 69 14.87 12.09 -6.54
C LEU A 69 15.46 11.61 -7.88
N MET A 70 14.87 10.57 -8.48
CA MET A 70 15.37 9.96 -9.72
C MET A 70 15.63 10.98 -10.85
N PRO A 71 14.74 11.94 -11.15
CA PRO A 71 14.99 12.92 -12.21
C PRO A 71 16.23 13.78 -11.96
N TYR A 72 16.48 14.13 -10.70
CA TYR A 72 17.59 15.01 -10.31
C TYR A 72 18.92 14.26 -10.28
N LEU A 73 18.90 12.99 -9.87
CA LEU A 73 20.06 12.10 -9.97
C LEU A 73 20.49 11.85 -11.43
N LEU A 74 19.57 12.02 -12.39
CA LEU A 74 19.86 11.98 -13.82
C LEU A 74 20.35 13.32 -14.40
N GLY A 75 20.50 14.36 -13.56
CA GLY A 75 21.09 15.64 -13.94
C GLY A 75 20.10 16.81 -14.01
N GLN A 76 18.80 16.61 -13.74
CA GLN A 76 17.88 17.74 -13.63
C GLN A 76 18.21 18.58 -12.38
N PRO A 77 18.11 19.92 -12.44
CA PRO A 77 18.31 20.75 -11.27
C PRO A 77 17.15 20.58 -10.26
N HIS A 78 17.48 20.38 -8.99
CA HIS A 78 16.50 20.36 -7.91
C HIS A 78 16.27 21.78 -7.37
N PRO A 79 15.01 22.21 -7.10
CA PRO A 79 14.71 23.59 -6.68
C PRO A 79 15.37 23.99 -5.35
N ALA A 80 15.61 23.04 -4.44
CA ALA A 80 16.29 23.27 -3.17
C ALA A 80 17.83 23.24 -3.25
N GLY A 81 18.41 23.11 -4.45
CA GLY A 81 19.86 23.07 -4.66
C GLY A 81 20.42 21.65 -4.77
N LYS A 82 21.72 21.49 -4.49
CA LYS A 82 22.47 20.26 -4.78
C LYS A 82 22.72 19.33 -3.58
N ARG A 83 22.49 19.81 -2.37
CA ARG A 83 22.69 19.05 -1.12
C ARG A 83 21.35 18.93 -0.41
N LEU A 84 20.80 17.72 -0.38
CA LEU A 84 19.44 17.49 0.12
C LEU A 84 19.47 16.45 1.24
N CYS A 85 18.61 16.58 2.24
CA CYS A 85 18.40 15.54 3.24
C CYS A 85 16.92 15.44 3.61
N ASN A 86 16.48 14.28 4.09
CA ASN A 86 15.16 14.12 4.68
C ASN A 86 15.09 12.85 5.55
N VAL A 87 13.89 12.62 6.07
CA VAL A 87 13.45 11.31 6.58
C VAL A 87 12.21 10.93 5.78
N GLN A 88 12.36 10.01 4.83
CA GLN A 88 11.29 9.62 3.89
C GLN A 88 10.55 8.38 4.41
N GLY A 89 9.23 8.48 4.51
CA GLY A 89 8.40 7.31 4.75
C GLY A 89 8.39 6.37 3.53
N CYS A 90 8.47 5.08 3.76
CA CYS A 90 8.52 4.05 2.72
C CYS A 90 7.50 2.96 3.04
N VAL A 91 6.85 2.40 2.01
CA VAL A 91 5.92 1.27 2.16
C VAL A 91 6.41 0.10 1.33
N ARG A 92 6.68 -1.04 1.97
CA ARG A 92 7.05 -2.30 1.32
C ARG A 92 6.03 -3.37 1.66
N THR A 93 5.52 -4.03 0.63
CA THR A 93 4.46 -5.03 0.74
C THR A 93 4.92 -6.45 0.38
N VAL A 94 6.18 -6.59 -0.03
CA VAL A 94 6.77 -7.87 -0.44
C VAL A 94 6.88 -8.85 0.74
N ASP A 95 7.15 -8.33 1.94
CA ASP A 95 7.36 -9.13 3.15
C ASP A 95 6.15 -9.07 4.11
N ILE A 96 4.93 -8.82 3.60
CA ILE A 96 3.71 -8.73 4.44
C ILE A 96 3.55 -9.98 5.31
N GLU A 97 3.90 -11.16 4.80
CA GLU A 97 3.78 -12.42 5.56
C GLU A 97 4.78 -12.54 6.71
N SER A 98 5.93 -11.88 6.62
CA SER A 98 6.97 -11.84 7.67
C SER A 98 6.60 -10.92 8.83
N VAL A 99 5.66 -9.98 8.61
CA VAL A 99 5.18 -9.06 9.65
C VAL A 99 4.57 -9.85 10.81
N GLY A 100 4.98 -9.53 12.02
CA GLY A 100 4.71 -10.32 13.23
C GLY A 100 5.97 -10.93 13.84
N ASP A 101 7.08 -10.95 13.11
CA ASP A 101 8.42 -11.15 13.70
C ASP A 101 8.95 -9.88 14.37
N ALA A 102 10.23 -9.84 14.74
CA ALA A 102 10.81 -8.75 15.53
C ALA A 102 11.28 -7.54 14.71
N SER A 103 11.30 -7.63 13.37
CA SER A 103 12.06 -6.69 12.51
C SER A 103 11.40 -6.31 11.18
N HIS A 104 10.37 -7.00 10.72
CA HIS A 104 9.68 -6.67 9.48
C HIS A 104 8.53 -5.69 9.70
N PHE A 105 8.52 -4.64 8.89
CA PHE A 105 7.50 -3.59 8.91
C PHE A 105 6.98 -3.30 7.51
N THR A 106 5.69 -3.01 7.38
CA THR A 106 5.09 -2.63 6.08
C THR A 106 5.35 -1.17 5.74
N PHE A 107 5.29 -0.29 6.73
CA PHE A 107 5.77 1.08 6.68
C PHE A 107 7.07 1.18 7.46
N PHE A 108 8.05 1.96 7.01
CA PHE A 108 9.22 2.33 7.80
C PHE A 108 9.77 3.66 7.28
N GLU A 109 10.62 4.32 8.05
CA GLU A 109 11.29 5.53 7.61
C GLU A 109 12.72 5.25 7.16
N MET A 110 13.11 5.90 6.06
CA MET A 110 14.47 5.89 5.54
C MET A 110 15.04 7.30 5.68
N MET A 111 16.07 7.44 6.51
CA MET A 111 16.86 8.65 6.63
C MET A 111 17.80 8.74 5.43
N GLY A 112 17.71 9.84 4.69
CA GLY A 112 18.48 10.01 3.46
C GLY A 112 19.20 11.34 3.37
N ASN A 113 20.29 11.34 2.61
CA ASN A 113 20.98 12.53 2.15
C ASN A 113 21.45 12.32 0.71
N TRP A 114 21.50 13.40 -0.06
CA TRP A 114 21.86 13.35 -1.47
C TRP A 114 22.84 14.45 -1.84
N SER A 115 23.81 14.07 -2.68
CA SER A 115 24.66 14.99 -3.42
C SER A 115 24.27 14.91 -4.89
N LEU A 116 23.88 16.04 -5.48
CA LEU A 116 23.55 16.15 -6.90
C LEU A 116 24.70 16.88 -7.63
N GLY A 117 25.78 16.15 -7.90
CA GLY A 117 26.97 16.68 -8.56
C GLY A 117 27.71 17.76 -7.76
N ASP A 118 27.88 17.58 -6.45
CA ASP A 118 28.59 18.50 -5.58
C ASP A 118 29.76 17.84 -4.80
N TYR A 119 29.46 17.05 -3.77
CA TYR A 119 30.44 16.23 -3.06
C TYR A 119 30.31 14.74 -3.47
N PHE A 120 31.30 13.91 -3.14
CA PHE A 120 31.27 12.48 -3.49
C PHE A 120 31.84 11.62 -2.36
N LYS A 121 32.61 10.58 -2.71
CA LYS A 121 33.13 9.55 -1.79
C LYS A 121 33.90 10.11 -0.60
N LYS A 122 34.82 11.05 -0.82
CA LYS A 122 35.71 11.54 0.23
C LYS A 122 34.93 12.20 1.37
N GLU A 123 34.13 13.20 1.04
CA GLU A 123 33.32 13.92 2.01
C GLU A 123 32.27 13.00 2.63
N LYS A 124 31.61 12.18 1.81
CA LYS A 124 30.54 11.33 2.31
C LYS A 124 31.04 10.28 3.30
N THR A 125 32.11 9.56 2.96
CA THR A 125 32.70 8.55 3.84
C THR A 125 33.10 9.17 5.18
N ALA A 126 33.69 10.37 5.16
CA ALA A 126 34.05 11.10 6.35
C ALA A 126 32.83 11.51 7.21
N TRP A 127 31.75 11.98 6.58
CA TRP A 127 30.53 12.36 7.30
C TRP A 127 29.76 11.16 7.86
N SER A 128 29.68 10.05 7.13
CA SER A 128 29.10 8.81 7.67
C SER A 128 29.89 8.32 8.89
N PHE A 129 31.22 8.30 8.80
CA PHE A 129 32.08 7.95 9.94
C PHE A 129 31.91 8.91 11.13
N GLU A 130 31.85 10.22 10.88
CA GLU A 130 31.60 11.24 11.90
C GLU A 130 30.25 11.02 12.58
N LEU A 131 29.18 10.82 11.81
CA LEU A 131 27.84 10.56 12.34
C LEU A 131 27.83 9.30 13.22
N LEU A 132 28.33 8.18 12.71
CA LEU A 132 28.35 6.90 13.42
C LEU A 132 29.16 6.98 14.72
N THR A 133 30.31 7.63 14.71
CA THR A 133 31.21 7.65 15.87
C THR A 133 30.94 8.80 16.84
N LYS A 134 30.65 10.01 16.36
CA LYS A 134 30.48 11.21 17.20
C LYS A 134 29.04 11.42 17.61
N GLU A 135 28.10 11.31 16.67
CA GLU A 135 26.70 11.59 16.94
C GLU A 135 25.97 10.39 17.56
N PHE A 136 26.30 9.18 17.13
CA PHE A 136 25.72 7.93 17.63
C PHE A 136 26.62 7.19 18.62
N GLY A 137 27.88 7.61 18.80
CA GLY A 137 28.76 7.08 19.84
C GLY A 137 29.24 5.65 19.60
N LEU A 138 29.22 5.16 18.35
CA LEU A 138 29.70 3.82 18.03
C LEU A 138 31.22 3.74 18.14
N ASP A 139 31.70 2.59 18.60
CA ASP A 139 33.13 2.32 18.68
C ASP A 139 33.72 2.17 17.28
N LYS A 140 34.61 3.10 16.90
CA LYS A 140 35.26 3.10 15.59
C LYS A 140 36.00 1.78 15.32
N ASP A 141 36.51 1.13 16.36
CA ASP A 141 37.29 -0.09 16.24
C ASP A 141 36.40 -1.32 15.96
N LYS A 142 35.08 -1.17 16.05
CA LYS A 142 34.11 -2.22 15.74
C LYS A 142 33.37 -1.98 14.43
N LEU A 143 33.48 -0.79 13.84
CA LEU A 143 32.88 -0.48 12.56
C LEU A 143 33.52 -1.32 11.45
N CYS A 144 32.65 -1.92 10.64
CA CYS A 144 32.98 -2.63 9.41
C CYS A 144 32.31 -1.91 8.24
N SER A 145 32.91 -2.01 7.06
CA SER A 145 32.37 -1.38 5.85
C SER A 145 32.67 -2.23 4.62
N THR A 146 31.79 -2.16 3.63
CA THR A 146 31.93 -2.85 2.35
C THR A 146 32.36 -1.90 1.24
N VAL A 147 33.08 -2.46 0.26
CA VAL A 147 33.52 -1.76 -0.96
C VAL A 147 33.47 -2.72 -2.15
N PHE A 148 33.28 -2.17 -3.35
CA PHE A 148 33.04 -3.01 -4.52
C PHE A 148 34.32 -3.71 -4.98
N ALA A 149 34.28 -5.04 -5.13
CA ALA A 149 35.42 -5.86 -5.53
C ALA A 149 35.87 -5.68 -6.98
N GLY A 150 35.05 -5.00 -7.81
CA GLY A 150 35.29 -4.88 -9.25
C GLY A 150 34.73 -6.05 -10.03
N ASN A 151 34.50 -5.84 -11.33
CA ASN A 151 34.18 -6.88 -12.29
C ASN A 151 34.66 -6.44 -13.70
N GLU A 152 34.25 -7.17 -14.74
CA GLU A 152 34.62 -6.84 -16.13
C GLU A 152 34.07 -5.48 -16.61
N SER A 153 33.01 -4.97 -15.98
CA SER A 153 32.27 -3.78 -16.42
C SER A 153 32.57 -2.53 -15.58
N ALA A 154 33.09 -2.68 -14.37
CA ALA A 154 33.43 -1.59 -13.47
C ALA A 154 34.63 -1.94 -12.59
N PRO A 155 35.55 -0.99 -12.35
CA PRO A 155 36.75 -1.22 -11.55
C PRO A 155 36.43 -1.45 -10.07
N ARG A 156 37.36 -2.09 -9.37
CA ARG A 156 37.37 -2.22 -7.91
C ARG A 156 37.40 -0.84 -7.24
N ASP A 157 36.66 -0.67 -6.15
CA ASP A 157 36.55 0.62 -5.45
C ASP A 157 37.69 0.84 -4.43
N GLU A 158 38.89 1.04 -4.96
CA GLU A 158 40.08 1.35 -4.14
C GLU A 158 40.04 2.76 -3.51
N GLU A 159 39.25 3.66 -4.10
CA GLU A 159 39.14 5.05 -3.62
C GLU A 159 38.42 5.10 -2.27
N THR A 160 37.26 4.45 -2.16
CA THR A 160 36.50 4.39 -0.90
C THR A 160 37.27 3.64 0.19
N ALA A 161 37.92 2.52 -0.17
CA ALA A 161 38.74 1.75 0.76
C ALA A 161 39.87 2.60 1.38
N LYS A 162 40.56 3.39 0.55
CA LYS A 162 41.60 4.31 1.01
C LYS A 162 41.04 5.36 1.98
N PHE A 163 39.88 5.96 1.70
CA PHE A 163 39.28 6.94 2.60
C PHE A 163 38.87 6.33 3.95
N LEU A 164 38.35 5.09 3.94
CA LEU A 164 38.04 4.35 5.18
C LEU A 164 39.28 4.11 6.03
N GLU A 165 40.40 3.69 5.41
CA GLU A 165 41.69 3.52 6.10
C GLU A 165 42.20 4.84 6.69
N GLU A 166 42.12 5.94 5.94
CA GLU A 166 42.54 7.28 6.40
C GLU A 166 41.72 7.77 7.60
N LEU A 167 40.45 7.36 7.71
CA LEU A 167 39.57 7.63 8.86
C LEU A 167 39.84 6.71 10.06
N GLY A 168 40.68 5.68 9.87
CA GLY A 168 41.11 4.75 10.91
C GLY A 168 40.29 3.47 11.01
N ILE A 169 39.49 3.12 10.00
CA ILE A 169 38.91 1.78 9.90
C ILE A 169 40.02 0.78 9.61
N ARG A 170 40.06 -0.32 10.36
CA ARG A 170 41.10 -1.35 10.17
C ARG A 170 40.90 -2.07 8.84
N LYS A 171 42.00 -2.44 8.18
CA LYS A 171 41.96 -3.12 6.87
C LYS A 171 41.14 -4.41 6.90
N GLU A 172 41.23 -5.18 7.98
CA GLU A 172 40.46 -6.41 8.17
C GLU A 172 38.95 -6.18 8.40
N ASN A 173 38.53 -4.93 8.63
CA ASN A 173 37.12 -4.54 8.74
C ASN A 173 36.58 -3.93 7.43
N ILE A 174 37.40 -3.86 6.37
CA ILE A 174 36.99 -3.38 5.04
C ILE A 174 36.85 -4.59 4.12
N PHE A 175 35.62 -4.88 3.71
CA PHE A 175 35.28 -6.09 2.96
C PHE A 175 35.01 -5.77 1.50
N TYR A 176 35.77 -6.39 0.61
CA TYR A 176 35.51 -6.28 -0.83
C TYR A 176 34.49 -7.33 -1.24
N LEU A 177 33.33 -6.89 -1.71
CA LEU A 177 32.22 -7.75 -2.11
C LEU A 177 31.90 -7.62 -3.60
N ASP A 178 31.38 -8.69 -4.19
CA ASP A 178 31.03 -8.72 -5.61
C ASP A 178 29.77 -7.89 -5.93
N LYS A 179 29.41 -7.86 -7.22
CA LYS A 179 28.25 -7.09 -7.71
C LYS A 179 26.94 -7.49 -7.03
N SER A 180 26.77 -8.76 -6.66
CA SER A 180 25.50 -9.21 -6.08
C SER A 180 25.26 -8.67 -4.68
N ASN A 181 26.32 -8.23 -3.99
CA ASN A 181 26.24 -7.75 -2.61
C ASN A 181 26.66 -6.28 -2.46
N ASN A 182 27.41 -5.69 -3.40
CA ASN A 182 27.94 -4.33 -3.21
C ASN A 182 27.96 -3.52 -4.51
N TRP A 183 26.86 -3.58 -5.23
CA TRP A 183 26.58 -2.74 -6.37
C TRP A 183 25.11 -2.42 -6.42
N TRP A 184 24.78 -1.13 -6.49
CA TRP A 184 23.41 -0.70 -6.53
C TRP A 184 23.00 -0.34 -7.96
N GLU A 185 21.91 -0.95 -8.44
CA GLU A 185 21.24 -0.59 -9.69
C GLU A 185 19.75 -1.00 -9.64
N LEU A 186 18.89 -0.30 -10.39
CA LEU A 186 17.52 -0.77 -10.60
C LEU A 186 17.54 -1.97 -11.56
N GLU A 187 17.16 -3.14 -11.05
CA GLU A 187 16.95 -4.33 -11.86
C GLU A 187 15.89 -4.10 -12.94
N GLY A 188 16.07 -4.71 -14.11
CA GLY A 188 15.14 -4.60 -15.23
C GLY A 188 15.06 -3.22 -15.92
N THR A 189 15.82 -2.22 -15.47
CA THR A 189 15.80 -0.88 -16.06
C THR A 189 17.05 -0.57 -16.90
N VAL A 190 16.89 0.36 -17.84
CA VAL A 190 17.97 0.94 -18.66
C VAL A 190 17.92 2.46 -18.51
N GLY A 191 19.09 3.10 -18.53
CA GLY A 191 19.20 4.55 -18.48
C GLY A 191 19.13 5.16 -17.08
N THR A 192 19.06 4.34 -16.03
CA THR A 192 19.03 4.75 -14.62
C THR A 192 20.46 4.93 -14.07
N PRO A 193 20.64 5.79 -13.05
CA PRO A 193 21.92 5.90 -12.35
C PRO A 193 22.21 4.62 -11.55
N CYS A 194 23.49 4.29 -11.38
CA CYS A 194 23.98 3.12 -10.66
C CYS A 194 25.44 3.33 -10.22
N GLY A 195 25.92 2.47 -9.32
CA GLY A 195 27.30 2.53 -8.86
C GLY A 195 27.64 1.58 -7.71
N PRO A 196 28.90 1.59 -7.27
CA PRO A 196 29.32 0.83 -6.09
C PRO A 196 28.63 1.37 -4.83
N ASP A 197 28.41 0.49 -3.87
CA ASP A 197 27.81 0.81 -2.59
C ASP A 197 28.87 0.79 -1.48
N ASN A 198 28.68 1.55 -0.42
CA ASN A 198 29.42 1.44 0.83
C ASN A 198 28.42 1.22 1.95
N GLU A 199 28.32 -0.02 2.42
CA GLU A 199 27.42 -0.38 3.51
C GLU A 199 28.20 -0.42 4.82
N TRP A 200 27.57 0.06 5.89
CA TRP A 200 28.15 0.13 7.22
C TRP A 200 27.60 -1.00 8.09
N PHE A 201 28.50 -1.79 8.67
CA PHE A 201 28.17 -2.92 9.54
C PHE A 201 28.72 -2.71 10.95
N TYR A 202 28.03 -3.28 11.94
CA TYR A 202 28.49 -3.28 13.32
C TYR A 202 28.14 -4.59 14.04
N PRO A 203 29.03 -5.12 14.89
CA PRO A 203 28.74 -6.31 15.68
C PRO A 203 27.80 -5.99 16.84
N LEU A 204 26.69 -6.72 16.95
CA LEU A 204 25.75 -6.65 18.08
C LEU A 204 26.37 -7.13 19.40
N HIS A 205 27.37 -8.02 19.33
CA HIS A 205 28.11 -8.52 20.48
C HIS A 205 29.55 -8.94 20.10
N ASP A 206 30.40 -9.05 21.12
CA ASP A 206 31.82 -9.38 20.93
C ASP A 206 32.08 -10.87 20.70
N GLU A 207 31.13 -11.74 21.06
CA GLU A 207 31.27 -13.19 20.91
C GLU A 207 31.22 -13.61 19.43
N LYS A 208 32.22 -14.38 18.99
CA LYS A 208 32.28 -14.98 17.66
C LYS A 208 31.69 -16.40 17.71
N CYS A 209 30.90 -16.79 16.72
CA CYS A 209 30.43 -18.17 16.61
C CYS A 209 31.50 -19.13 16.04
N CYS A 210 32.49 -18.59 15.32
CA CYS A 210 33.59 -19.32 14.71
C CYS A 210 34.77 -18.39 14.40
N ASP A 211 35.91 -18.95 14.00
CA ASP A 211 37.13 -18.18 13.71
C ASP A 211 36.98 -17.20 12.54
N THR A 212 36.13 -17.53 11.57
CA THR A 212 35.82 -16.71 10.38
C THR A 212 34.51 -15.93 10.51
N CYS A 213 34.07 -15.63 11.74
CA CYS A 213 32.84 -14.89 12.00
C CYS A 213 32.99 -13.40 11.61
N ASP A 214 32.67 -13.09 10.37
CA ASP A 214 32.65 -11.76 9.75
C ASP A 214 31.22 -11.36 9.28
N ILE A 215 31.12 -10.30 8.48
CA ILE A 215 29.85 -9.76 7.98
C ILE A 215 29.07 -10.75 7.09
N ASN A 216 29.74 -11.75 6.49
CA ASN A 216 29.12 -12.77 5.65
C ASN A 216 28.61 -13.97 6.46
N CYS A 217 28.85 -13.96 7.78
CA CYS A 217 28.45 -15.06 8.64
C CYS A 217 26.96 -15.03 8.94
N ALA A 218 26.25 -16.13 8.66
CA ALA A 218 24.82 -16.29 8.90
C ALA A 218 24.42 -16.30 10.41
N CYS A 219 25.36 -16.13 11.33
CA CYS A 219 25.10 -16.15 12.77
C CYS A 219 24.34 -14.90 13.28
N GLY A 220 24.19 -13.87 12.45
CA GLY A 220 23.48 -12.64 12.83
C GLY A 220 24.25 -11.72 13.79
N ARG A 221 25.56 -11.95 13.96
CA ARG A 221 26.41 -11.11 14.81
C ARG A 221 26.52 -9.68 14.29
N TYR A 222 26.61 -9.49 12.98
CA TYR A 222 26.72 -8.17 12.37
C TYR A 222 25.36 -7.71 11.85
N VAL A 223 25.06 -6.43 12.06
CA VAL A 223 23.90 -5.76 11.49
C VAL A 223 24.37 -4.69 10.51
N GLU A 224 23.72 -4.64 9.35
CA GLU A 224 23.83 -3.54 8.41
C GLU A 224 23.03 -2.34 8.96
N ILE A 225 23.71 -1.22 9.19
CA ILE A 225 23.17 -0.01 9.79
C ILE A 225 22.64 0.97 8.74
N GLY A 226 23.25 0.97 7.55
CA GLY A 226 22.84 1.79 6.42
C GLY A 226 23.92 1.83 5.34
N ASN A 227 23.60 2.47 4.21
CA ASN A 227 24.45 2.45 3.04
C ASN A 227 24.63 3.82 2.37
N ASP A 228 25.71 3.94 1.61
CA ASP A 228 26.12 5.11 0.84
C ASP A 228 26.43 4.69 -0.61
N VAL A 229 25.45 4.85 -1.49
CA VAL A 229 25.57 4.51 -2.91
C VAL A 229 26.28 5.64 -3.66
N TYR A 230 27.39 5.29 -4.30
CA TYR A 230 28.20 6.21 -5.10
C TYR A 230 27.83 6.13 -6.57
N MET A 231 26.70 6.74 -6.92
CA MET A 231 26.19 6.75 -8.29
C MET A 231 27.13 7.53 -9.22
N GLN A 232 27.82 6.81 -10.10
CA GLN A 232 28.77 7.38 -11.05
C GLN A 232 28.64 6.77 -12.45
N TYR A 233 27.69 5.85 -12.64
CA TYR A 233 27.42 5.19 -13.90
C TYR A 233 25.95 5.27 -14.29
N LYS A 234 25.67 5.35 -15.58
CA LYS A 234 24.37 5.15 -16.21
C LYS A 234 24.32 3.72 -16.74
N LYS A 235 23.30 2.97 -16.35
CA LYS A 235 23.06 1.62 -16.83
C LYS A 235 22.67 1.64 -18.30
N LEU A 236 23.35 0.85 -19.12
CA LEU A 236 23.06 0.64 -20.53
C LEU A 236 22.44 -0.73 -20.76
N GLU A 237 21.98 -0.99 -21.98
CA GLU A 237 21.52 -2.31 -22.38
C GLU A 237 22.62 -3.37 -22.26
N GLY A 238 22.21 -4.62 -22.00
CA GLY A 238 23.13 -5.76 -21.91
C GLY A 238 24.08 -5.72 -20.71
N GLY A 239 23.73 -5.00 -19.64
CA GLY A 239 24.51 -4.95 -18.40
C GLY A 239 25.78 -4.10 -18.47
N LYS A 240 25.90 -3.24 -19.49
CA LYS A 240 27.02 -2.30 -19.65
C LYS A 240 26.77 -0.99 -18.90
N TYR A 241 27.82 -0.23 -18.69
CA TYR A 241 27.77 1.05 -17.97
C TYR A 241 28.49 2.16 -18.73
N ALA A 242 27.95 3.37 -18.71
CA ALA A 242 28.63 4.59 -19.13
C ALA A 242 28.81 5.53 -17.93
N PRO A 243 29.88 6.34 -17.84
CA PRO A 243 29.99 7.35 -16.79
C PRO A 243 28.80 8.31 -16.78
N LEU A 244 28.30 8.69 -15.60
CA LEU A 244 27.36 9.80 -15.46
C LEU A 244 28.07 11.13 -15.68
N GLU A 245 27.35 12.11 -16.22
CA GLU A 245 27.83 13.49 -16.33
C GLU A 245 28.12 14.09 -14.95
N ASN A 246 27.20 13.86 -14.00
CA ASN A 246 27.35 14.24 -12.60
C ASN A 246 27.44 12.98 -11.73
N LYS A 247 28.46 12.92 -10.88
CA LYS A 247 28.54 11.90 -9.83
C LYS A 247 27.64 12.31 -8.67
N ASN A 248 26.85 11.37 -8.16
CA ASN A 248 25.91 11.62 -7.09
C ASN A 248 26.18 10.71 -5.89
N VAL A 249 25.72 11.16 -4.73
CA VAL A 249 25.63 10.34 -3.52
C VAL A 249 24.16 10.12 -3.24
N ASP A 250 23.79 8.88 -2.98
CA ASP A 250 22.48 8.47 -2.46
C ASP A 250 22.72 7.67 -1.18
N THR A 251 22.01 8.00 -0.10
CA THR A 251 22.19 7.38 1.21
C THR A 251 20.88 6.87 1.73
N GLY A 252 20.89 5.64 2.25
CA GLY A 252 19.74 4.99 2.86
C GLY A 252 20.06 4.41 4.22
N PHE A 253 19.59 5.06 5.29
CA PHE A 253 19.66 4.52 6.66
C PHE A 253 18.25 4.22 7.16
N GLY A 254 17.95 2.96 7.48
CA GLY A 254 16.64 2.59 8.02
C GLY A 254 16.45 3.12 9.44
N LEU A 255 15.54 4.07 9.64
CA LEU A 255 15.29 4.71 10.93
C LEU A 255 14.84 3.70 11.97
N ASP A 256 13.82 2.88 11.67
CA ASP A 256 13.26 1.90 12.59
C ASP A 256 14.33 0.91 13.09
N ARG A 257 15.17 0.43 12.17
CA ARG A 257 16.28 -0.49 12.47
C ARG A 257 17.35 0.21 13.30
N MET A 258 17.76 1.41 12.91
CA MET A 258 18.77 2.19 13.63
C MET A 258 18.31 2.54 15.04
N LEU A 259 17.04 2.90 15.21
CA LEU A 259 16.44 3.19 16.50
C LEU A 259 16.47 1.98 17.44
N ALA A 260 16.12 0.80 16.93
CA ALA A 260 16.22 -0.44 17.71
C ALA A 260 17.68 -0.72 18.09
N PHE A 261 18.59 -0.64 17.12
CA PHE A 261 20.02 -0.89 17.32
C PHE A 261 20.67 0.04 18.34
N LEU A 262 20.48 1.36 18.22
CA LEU A 262 21.04 2.36 19.15
C LEU A 262 20.53 2.19 20.58
N ASN A 263 19.32 1.65 20.73
CA ASN A 263 18.72 1.35 22.04
C ASN A 263 19.05 -0.06 22.55
N GLY A 264 19.88 -0.84 21.85
CA GLY A 264 20.25 -2.20 22.24
C GLY A 264 19.08 -3.19 22.18
N LEU A 265 18.10 -2.92 21.31
CA LEU A 265 16.89 -3.73 21.14
C LEU A 265 17.04 -4.64 19.92
N THR A 266 16.69 -5.92 20.10
CA THR A 266 16.56 -6.90 19.01
C THR A 266 15.12 -7.03 18.50
N ASP A 267 14.21 -6.21 19.03
CA ASP A 267 12.79 -6.21 18.72
C ASP A 267 12.34 -4.77 18.51
N GLY A 268 12.09 -4.40 17.25
CA GLY A 268 11.77 -3.02 16.89
C GLY A 268 10.43 -2.55 17.41
N TYR A 269 9.51 -3.47 17.76
CA TYR A 269 8.23 -3.12 18.39
C TYR A 269 8.38 -2.66 19.86
N LYS A 270 9.59 -2.77 20.43
CA LYS A 270 9.92 -2.22 21.75
C LYS A 270 10.40 -0.76 21.71
N THR A 271 10.56 -0.19 20.52
CA THR A 271 10.94 1.23 20.36
C THR A 271 9.76 2.16 20.68
N ASP A 272 10.01 3.47 20.81
CA ASP A 272 8.96 4.47 20.99
C ASP A 272 8.03 4.61 19.77
N LEU A 273 8.41 4.06 18.61
CA LEU A 273 7.53 3.96 17.45
C LEU A 273 6.29 3.11 17.72
N PHE A 274 6.37 2.12 18.63
CA PHE A 274 5.32 1.11 18.82
C PHE A 274 4.93 0.90 20.28
N SER A 275 5.84 1.15 21.23
CA SER A 275 5.64 0.79 22.64
C SER A 275 4.38 1.40 23.26
N GLY A 276 3.96 2.59 22.82
CA GLY A 276 2.67 3.18 23.22
C GLY A 276 1.47 2.33 22.80
N VAL A 277 1.43 1.90 21.54
CA VAL A 277 0.38 1.01 21.00
C VAL A 277 0.46 -0.38 21.61
N ILE A 278 1.65 -0.95 21.79
CA ILE A 278 1.81 -2.25 22.44
C ILE A 278 1.30 -2.21 23.88
N ALA A 279 1.69 -1.20 24.66
CA ALA A 279 1.20 -1.02 26.03
C ALA A 279 -0.32 -0.84 26.08
N TYR A 280 -0.90 -0.14 25.10
CA TYR A 280 -2.33 -0.02 24.93
C TYR A 280 -2.99 -1.41 24.71
N LEU A 281 -2.48 -2.20 23.77
CA LEU A 281 -2.99 -3.53 23.45
C LEU A 281 -2.85 -4.51 24.63
N GLU A 282 -1.75 -4.46 25.38
CA GLU A 282 -1.58 -5.24 26.62
C GLU A 282 -2.68 -4.91 27.64
N LYS A 283 -2.95 -3.61 27.84
CA LYS A 283 -3.95 -3.13 28.80
C LYS A 283 -5.35 -3.64 28.46
N ILE A 284 -5.77 -3.54 27.20
CA ILE A 284 -7.14 -3.90 26.80
C ILE A 284 -7.35 -5.40 26.60
N SER A 285 -6.29 -6.15 26.22
CA SER A 285 -6.37 -7.59 26.04
C SER A 285 -6.14 -8.38 27.34
N GLY A 286 -5.47 -7.78 28.33
CA GLY A 286 -5.02 -8.47 29.55
C GLY A 286 -3.86 -9.45 29.31
N LYS A 287 -3.30 -9.51 28.09
CA LYS A 287 -2.15 -10.34 27.73
C LYS A 287 -0.88 -9.50 27.75
N ARG A 288 0.28 -10.10 28.06
CA ARG A 288 1.56 -9.38 28.01
C ARG A 288 2.32 -9.69 26.72
N TYR A 289 2.94 -8.66 26.17
CA TYR A 289 3.75 -8.73 24.96
C TYR A 289 4.97 -9.64 25.16
N ASP A 290 5.62 -9.54 26.32
CA ASP A 290 6.83 -10.32 26.65
C ASP A 290 6.55 -11.80 26.97
N ASP A 291 5.28 -12.22 27.04
CA ASP A 291 4.94 -13.64 27.22
C ASP A 291 5.08 -14.44 25.89
N GLY A 292 5.28 -13.75 24.76
CA GLY A 292 5.53 -14.36 23.46
C GLY A 292 4.30 -15.03 22.81
N GLY A 293 4.56 -15.91 21.84
CA GLY A 293 3.54 -16.70 21.15
C GLY A 293 2.54 -15.89 20.33
N GLU A 294 1.33 -16.43 20.17
CA GLU A 294 0.28 -15.85 19.31
C GLU A 294 -0.15 -14.44 19.74
N ALA A 295 -0.14 -14.15 21.05
CA ALA A 295 -0.51 -12.82 21.54
C ALA A 295 0.50 -11.75 21.11
N GLN A 296 1.80 -12.06 21.23
CA GLN A 296 2.85 -11.15 20.77
C GLN A 296 2.77 -10.94 19.26
N LYS A 297 2.65 -12.01 18.48
CA LYS A 297 2.50 -11.93 17.02
C LYS A 297 1.29 -11.08 16.63
N ALA A 298 0.14 -11.29 17.27
CA ALA A 298 -1.07 -10.51 17.02
C ALA A 298 -0.87 -9.02 17.33
N MET A 299 -0.26 -8.68 18.46
CA MET A 299 0.01 -7.29 18.83
C MET A 299 0.92 -6.58 17.81
N ARG A 300 1.95 -7.28 17.31
CA ARG A 300 2.86 -6.76 16.27
C ARG A 300 2.15 -6.48 14.96
N ILE A 301 1.34 -7.43 14.48
CA ILE A 301 0.59 -7.27 13.23
C ILE A 301 -0.44 -6.14 13.35
N ILE A 302 -1.16 -6.07 14.47
CA ILE A 302 -2.10 -4.98 14.74
C ILE A 302 -1.37 -3.63 14.71
N ALA A 303 -0.25 -3.51 15.42
CA ALA A 303 0.49 -2.26 15.52
C ALA A 303 1.07 -1.82 14.17
N ASP A 304 1.74 -2.71 13.44
CA ASP A 304 2.33 -2.42 12.13
C ASP A 304 1.27 -2.02 11.09
N HIS A 305 0.23 -2.84 10.93
CA HIS A 305 -0.75 -2.59 9.89
C HIS A 305 -1.60 -1.35 10.19
N THR A 306 -1.92 -1.09 11.47
CA THR A 306 -2.58 0.17 11.86
C THR A 306 -1.69 1.37 11.55
N ARG A 307 -0.39 1.29 11.86
CA ARG A 307 0.60 2.33 11.53
C ARG A 307 0.58 2.65 10.04
N THR A 308 0.75 1.63 9.20
CA THR A 308 0.80 1.79 7.74
C THR A 308 -0.51 2.32 7.18
N SER A 309 -1.65 1.87 7.71
CA SER A 309 -2.96 2.37 7.30
C SER A 309 -3.17 3.85 7.67
N VAL A 310 -2.74 4.29 8.85
CA VAL A 310 -2.73 5.72 9.22
C VAL A 310 -1.90 6.53 8.23
N MET A 311 -0.68 6.07 7.94
CA MET A 311 0.23 6.74 7.02
C MET A 311 -0.35 6.85 5.60
N LEU A 312 -0.94 5.78 5.07
CA LEU A 312 -1.50 5.75 3.71
C LEU A 312 -2.78 6.57 3.54
N ILE A 313 -3.64 6.64 4.56
CA ILE A 313 -4.87 7.45 4.51
C ILE A 313 -4.54 8.94 4.71
N GLY A 314 -3.62 9.22 5.64
CA GLY A 314 -3.22 10.58 5.98
C GLY A 314 -2.23 11.24 5.02
N ASP A 315 -1.68 10.48 4.06
CA ASP A 315 -0.75 10.98 3.05
C ASP A 315 -1.31 12.17 2.26
N VAL A 316 -0.42 12.99 1.67
CA VAL A 316 -0.82 14.09 0.78
C VAL A 316 -1.68 13.61 -0.39
N ASN A 317 -1.34 12.46 -0.97
CA ASN A 317 -2.12 11.74 -1.99
C ASN A 317 -2.90 10.57 -1.37
N GLY A 318 -3.41 10.77 -0.15
CA GLY A 318 -4.04 9.75 0.67
C GLY A 318 -5.04 8.87 -0.07
N ILE A 319 -4.98 7.57 0.20
CA ILE A 319 -5.81 6.55 -0.44
C ILE A 319 -6.85 5.99 0.53
N VAL A 320 -7.91 5.39 -0.03
CA VAL A 320 -8.97 4.72 0.74
C VAL A 320 -9.07 3.23 0.38
N PRO A 321 -9.60 2.38 1.28
CA PRO A 321 -9.76 0.94 1.03
C PRO A 321 -10.60 0.64 -0.23
N SER A 322 -10.01 -0.05 -1.22
CA SER A 322 -10.65 -0.36 -2.51
C SER A 322 -10.47 -1.84 -2.90
N ASN A 323 -11.05 -2.25 -4.04
CA ASN A 323 -10.89 -3.61 -4.58
C ASN A 323 -9.65 -3.76 -5.49
N THR A 324 -8.95 -2.67 -5.81
CA THR A 324 -7.89 -2.66 -6.84
C THR A 324 -6.74 -1.71 -6.48
N GLY A 325 -5.56 -1.98 -7.02
CA GLY A 325 -4.38 -1.10 -6.88
C GLY A 325 -3.98 -0.86 -5.42
N ALA A 326 -3.51 0.35 -5.12
CA ALA A 326 -3.04 0.72 -3.78
C ALA A 326 -4.13 0.61 -2.69
N GLY A 327 -5.38 0.91 -3.04
CA GLY A 327 -6.52 0.79 -2.13
C GLY A 327 -6.81 -0.66 -1.74
N TYR A 328 -6.51 -1.64 -2.60
CA TYR A 328 -6.60 -3.06 -2.25
C TYR A 328 -5.58 -3.46 -1.17
N ILE A 329 -4.35 -2.98 -1.29
CA ILE A 329 -3.32 -3.23 -0.27
C ILE A 329 -3.72 -2.60 1.06
N LEU A 330 -4.16 -1.34 1.06
CA LEU A 330 -4.63 -0.68 2.27
C LEU A 330 -5.76 -1.48 2.94
N ARG A 331 -6.75 -1.90 2.16
CA ARG A 331 -7.84 -2.75 2.63
C ARG A 331 -7.32 -4.05 3.26
N ARG A 332 -6.39 -4.75 2.58
CA ARG A 332 -5.79 -5.99 3.06
C ARG A 332 -5.13 -5.81 4.44
N LEU A 333 -4.33 -4.76 4.61
CA LEU A 333 -3.66 -4.44 5.88
C LEU A 333 -4.69 -4.20 7.00
N MET A 334 -5.70 -3.36 6.75
CA MET A 334 -6.74 -3.05 7.73
C MET A 334 -7.53 -4.29 8.15
N ARG A 335 -7.94 -5.11 7.18
CA ARG A 335 -8.70 -6.35 7.46
C ARG A 335 -7.89 -7.36 8.24
N ARG A 336 -6.60 -7.47 7.95
CA ARG A 336 -5.68 -8.33 8.71
C ARG A 336 -5.53 -7.83 10.14
N ALA A 337 -5.37 -6.52 10.37
CA ALA A 337 -5.38 -5.94 11.72
C ALA A 337 -6.68 -6.24 12.48
N VAL A 338 -7.84 -6.07 11.85
CA VAL A 338 -9.17 -6.39 12.42
C VAL A 338 -9.27 -7.87 12.82
N ARG A 339 -8.79 -8.77 11.97
CA ARG A 339 -8.76 -10.21 12.29
C ARG A 339 -7.89 -10.49 13.52
N TYR A 340 -6.68 -9.97 13.57
CA TYR A 340 -5.80 -10.21 14.73
C TYR A 340 -6.30 -9.52 16.00
N ALA A 341 -7.07 -8.43 15.90
CA ALA A 341 -7.79 -7.86 17.04
C ALA A 341 -8.75 -8.89 17.67
N ARG A 342 -9.52 -9.62 16.83
CA ARG A 342 -10.37 -10.73 17.29
C ARG A 342 -9.56 -11.88 17.89
N THR A 343 -8.45 -12.28 17.27
CA THR A 343 -7.54 -13.31 17.82
C THR A 343 -6.97 -12.91 19.18
N LEU A 344 -6.64 -11.64 19.35
CA LEU A 344 -6.13 -11.11 20.62
C LEU A 344 -7.22 -11.05 21.70
N GLY A 345 -8.50 -11.07 21.30
CA GLY A 345 -9.66 -11.03 22.19
C GLY A 345 -10.15 -9.61 22.48
N ILE A 346 -9.88 -8.66 21.57
CA ILE A 346 -10.27 -7.25 21.72
C ILE A 346 -11.31 -6.86 20.66
N GLU A 347 -12.05 -5.79 20.92
CA GLU A 347 -12.98 -5.24 19.94
C GLU A 347 -12.22 -4.52 18.82
N SER A 348 -12.62 -4.71 17.56
CA SER A 348 -11.91 -4.15 16.41
C SER A 348 -11.95 -2.63 16.34
N LYS A 349 -12.93 -1.99 16.99
CA LYS A 349 -12.99 -0.52 17.14
C LYS A 349 -11.79 0.04 17.92
N GLU A 350 -11.10 -0.79 18.71
CA GLU A 350 -9.92 -0.39 19.47
C GLU A 350 -8.72 -0.03 18.58
N LEU A 351 -8.76 -0.43 17.30
CA LEU A 351 -7.80 0.02 16.29
C LEU A 351 -7.84 1.54 16.08
N LEU A 352 -8.97 2.21 16.35
CA LEU A 352 -9.07 3.67 16.30
C LEU A 352 -8.17 4.34 17.35
N ASN A 353 -8.11 3.76 18.55
CA ASN A 353 -7.24 4.27 19.62
C ASN A 353 -5.76 4.00 19.31
N ALA A 354 -5.44 2.84 18.71
CA ALA A 354 -4.10 2.58 18.20
C ALA A 354 -3.70 3.58 17.09
N ALA A 355 -4.61 3.90 16.18
CA ALA A 355 -4.40 4.90 15.14
C ALA A 355 -4.12 6.29 15.73
N LYS A 356 -4.90 6.71 16.73
CA LYS A 356 -4.67 7.97 17.46
C LYS A 356 -3.29 8.07 18.08
N ILE A 357 -2.80 7.01 18.72
CA ILE A 357 -1.44 7.01 19.31
C ILE A 357 -0.39 7.30 18.23
N PHE A 358 -0.51 6.70 17.04
CA PHE A 358 0.40 7.01 15.93
C PHE A 358 0.30 8.46 15.47
N ILE A 359 -0.91 9.01 15.36
CA ILE A 359 -1.16 10.38 14.90
C ILE A 359 -0.66 11.41 15.92
N GLU A 360 -1.07 11.27 17.18
CA GLU A 360 -0.93 12.28 18.24
C GLU A 360 0.44 12.21 18.94
N GLU A 361 1.02 11.01 19.09
CA GLU A 361 2.21 10.81 19.92
C GLU A 361 3.48 10.52 19.09
N VAL A 362 3.37 9.66 18.08
CA VAL A 362 4.53 9.15 17.33
C VAL A 362 4.92 10.06 16.17
N TYR A 363 3.95 10.46 15.34
CA TYR A 363 4.20 11.15 14.06
C TYR A 363 3.71 12.59 14.00
N ASN A 364 3.10 13.12 15.06
CA ASN A 364 2.52 14.46 15.10
C ASN A 364 3.44 15.59 14.60
N GLU A 365 4.73 15.51 14.87
CA GLU A 365 5.73 16.51 14.45
C GLU A 365 6.33 16.20 13.06
N ALA A 366 6.53 14.92 12.74
CA ALA A 366 7.21 14.51 11.52
C ALA A 366 6.29 14.54 10.28
N TYR A 367 4.99 14.33 10.49
CA TYR A 367 3.97 14.31 9.44
C TYR A 367 2.78 15.20 9.83
N PRO A 368 2.87 16.52 9.60
CA PRO A 368 1.85 17.50 10.04
C PRO A 368 0.45 17.25 9.48
N LEU A 369 0.35 16.61 8.31
CA LEU A 369 -0.93 16.24 7.72
C LEU A 369 -1.70 15.19 8.53
N LEU A 370 -1.03 14.39 9.37
CA LEU A 370 -1.73 13.36 10.15
C LEU A 370 -2.62 13.99 11.23
N PRO A 371 -2.15 14.91 12.11
CA PRO A 371 -3.03 15.65 12.99
C PRO A 371 -4.11 16.45 12.25
N GLU A 372 -3.75 17.11 11.14
CA GLU A 372 -4.72 17.90 10.35
C GLU A 372 -5.85 17.04 9.77
N LYS A 373 -5.55 15.80 9.37
CA LYS A 373 -6.51 14.85 8.80
C LYS A 373 -7.01 13.82 9.80
N GLU A 374 -6.78 13.99 11.10
CA GLU A 374 -7.07 12.95 12.11
C GLU A 374 -8.51 12.46 12.03
N GLU A 375 -9.48 13.38 12.00
CA GLU A 375 -10.90 13.02 11.93
C GLU A 375 -11.22 12.21 10.67
N TYR A 376 -10.68 12.62 9.52
CA TYR A 376 -10.86 11.91 8.25
C TYR A 376 -10.26 10.50 8.29
N ILE A 377 -9.04 10.36 8.82
CA ILE A 377 -8.37 9.06 8.96
C ILE A 377 -9.22 8.12 9.82
N LEU A 378 -9.69 8.59 10.97
CA LEU A 378 -10.50 7.78 11.89
C LEU A 378 -11.86 7.40 11.30
N GLN A 379 -12.48 8.29 10.51
CA GLN A 379 -13.73 7.99 9.81
C GLN A 379 -13.55 6.87 8.77
N GLU A 380 -12.49 6.89 7.97
CA GLU A 380 -12.21 5.83 7.00
C GLU A 380 -11.84 4.50 7.68
N PHE A 381 -11.15 4.54 8.81
CA PHE A 381 -10.96 3.37 9.68
C PHE A 381 -12.30 2.79 10.16
N SER A 382 -13.17 3.61 10.75
CA SER A 382 -14.47 3.17 11.25
C SER A 382 -15.29 2.50 10.15
N ARG A 383 -15.36 3.15 8.97
CA ARG A 383 -16.12 2.64 7.82
C ARG A 383 -15.64 1.25 7.38
N GLU A 384 -14.33 1.04 7.25
CA GLU A 384 -13.82 -0.27 6.80
C GLU A 384 -13.94 -1.33 7.92
N ILE A 385 -13.74 -0.96 9.19
CA ILE A 385 -13.93 -1.88 10.33
C ILE A 385 -15.38 -2.36 10.37
N GLU A 386 -16.36 -1.45 10.38
CA GLU A 386 -17.80 -1.78 10.41
C GLU A 386 -18.20 -2.66 9.24
N ARG A 387 -17.75 -2.29 8.03
CA ARG A 387 -18.02 -3.02 6.81
C ARG A 387 -17.47 -4.44 6.85
N PHE A 388 -16.24 -4.59 7.33
CA PHE A 388 -15.59 -5.89 7.33
C PHE A 388 -16.14 -6.80 8.44
N GLU A 389 -16.34 -6.27 9.64
CA GLU A 389 -16.95 -6.98 10.77
C GLU A 389 -18.30 -7.59 10.41
N ALA A 390 -19.14 -6.87 9.66
CA ALA A 390 -20.43 -7.37 9.18
C ALA A 390 -20.33 -8.68 8.36
N THR A 391 -19.18 -8.94 7.74
CA THR A 391 -18.92 -10.14 6.91
C THR A 391 -17.98 -11.16 7.56
N LEU A 392 -17.15 -10.73 8.50
CA LEU A 392 -16.04 -11.51 9.04
C LEU A 392 -16.50 -12.77 9.78
N GLU A 393 -17.44 -12.64 10.70
CA GLU A 393 -17.90 -13.78 11.51
C GLU A 393 -18.49 -14.90 10.64
N LYS A 394 -19.31 -14.51 9.66
CA LYS A 394 -19.90 -15.43 8.69
C LYS A 394 -18.82 -16.07 7.83
N GLY A 395 -17.86 -15.28 7.35
CA GLY A 395 -16.74 -15.75 6.54
C GLY A 395 -15.85 -16.77 7.26
N ILE A 396 -15.45 -16.49 8.50
CA ILE A 396 -14.68 -17.42 9.34
C ILE A 396 -15.46 -18.73 9.52
N LYS A 397 -16.75 -18.66 9.86
CA LYS A 397 -17.57 -19.86 10.05
C LYS A 397 -17.67 -20.73 8.80
N GLU A 398 -17.74 -20.12 7.62
CA GLU A 398 -17.76 -20.87 6.36
C GLU A 398 -16.38 -21.41 5.98
N PHE A 399 -15.32 -20.66 6.25
CA PHE A 399 -13.94 -21.15 6.12
C PHE A 399 -13.72 -22.41 6.97
N GLU A 400 -14.15 -22.39 8.24
CA GLU A 400 -14.07 -23.54 9.14
C GLU A 400 -14.81 -24.75 8.57
N LYS A 401 -15.99 -24.56 7.97
CA LYS A 401 -16.73 -25.66 7.33
C LYS A 401 -15.97 -26.23 6.14
N CYS A 402 -15.29 -25.40 5.35
CA CYS A 402 -14.45 -25.85 4.24
C CYS A 402 -13.31 -26.74 4.74
N VAL A 403 -12.54 -26.28 5.72
CA VAL A 403 -11.40 -27.03 6.27
C VAL A 403 -11.85 -28.33 6.94
N ASN A 404 -12.86 -28.27 7.82
CA ASN A 404 -13.41 -29.47 8.47
C ASN A 404 -13.95 -30.48 7.45
N GLY A 405 -14.49 -30.01 6.32
CA GLY A 405 -14.93 -30.86 5.22
C GLY A 405 -13.78 -31.62 4.57
N ILE A 406 -12.64 -30.95 4.34
CA ILE A 406 -11.41 -31.55 3.81
C ILE A 406 -10.84 -32.57 4.81
N GLU A 407 -10.76 -32.22 6.09
CA GLU A 407 -10.28 -33.11 7.16
C GLU A 407 -11.11 -34.38 7.25
N ARG A 408 -12.44 -34.28 7.30
CA ARG A 408 -13.34 -35.44 7.33
C ARG A 408 -13.21 -36.32 6.10
N LYS A 409 -13.06 -35.71 4.92
CA LYS A 409 -12.83 -36.44 3.67
C LYS A 409 -11.50 -37.19 3.72
N ASN A 410 -10.44 -36.54 4.17
CA ASN A 410 -9.14 -37.15 4.34
C ASN A 410 -9.18 -38.34 5.30
N GLU A 411 -9.82 -38.18 6.46
CA GLU A 411 -9.98 -39.27 7.44
C GLU A 411 -10.77 -40.45 6.88
N PHE A 412 -11.85 -40.19 6.15
CA PHE A 412 -12.68 -41.23 5.55
C PHE A 412 -11.97 -41.95 4.42
N MET A 413 -11.36 -41.21 3.48
CA MET A 413 -10.71 -41.77 2.29
C MET A 413 -9.42 -42.51 2.66
N SER A 414 -8.62 -42.01 3.61
CA SER A 414 -7.44 -42.72 4.09
C SER A 414 -7.77 -44.06 4.77
N LYS A 415 -9.00 -44.24 5.28
CA LYS A 415 -9.47 -45.54 5.82
C LYS A 415 -9.93 -46.51 4.72
N GLN A 416 -10.45 -45.99 3.60
CA GLN A 416 -10.97 -46.82 2.51
C GLN A 416 -9.92 -47.17 1.45
N ASN A 417 -8.95 -46.29 1.21
CA ASN A 417 -7.92 -46.46 0.19
C ASN A 417 -6.54 -46.10 0.76
N PRO A 418 -5.65 -47.10 0.97
CA PRO A 418 -4.28 -46.87 1.44
C PRO A 418 -3.44 -45.96 0.52
N ASP A 419 -3.75 -45.93 -0.78
CA ASP A 419 -3.05 -45.12 -1.78
C ASP A 419 -3.65 -43.70 -1.93
N TYR A 420 -4.65 -43.33 -1.12
CA TYR A 420 -5.25 -42.01 -1.18
C TYR A 420 -4.28 -40.92 -0.70
N VAL A 421 -3.99 -39.97 -1.59
CA VAL A 421 -3.23 -38.76 -1.26
C VAL A 421 -4.17 -37.76 -0.58
N LYS A 422 -3.85 -37.41 0.66
CA LYS A 422 -4.62 -36.43 1.44
C LYS A 422 -4.66 -35.09 0.71
N GLU A 423 -5.85 -34.51 0.66
CA GLU A 423 -6.03 -33.15 0.21
C GLU A 423 -5.41 -32.19 1.23
N SER A 424 -4.46 -31.39 0.76
CA SER A 424 -3.78 -30.36 1.54
C SER A 424 -4.09 -28.95 1.05
N ALA A 425 -5.11 -28.78 0.20
CA ALA A 425 -5.45 -27.50 -0.41
C ALA A 425 -6.95 -27.24 -0.40
N ILE A 426 -7.34 -25.99 -0.13
CA ILE A 426 -8.68 -25.48 -0.38
C ILE A 426 -8.81 -25.22 -1.88
N GLY A 427 -9.78 -25.85 -2.54
CA GLY A 427 -9.95 -25.72 -3.99
C GLY A 427 -10.37 -24.31 -4.41
N GLY A 428 -9.90 -23.86 -5.59
CA GLY A 428 -10.09 -22.49 -6.04
C GLY A 428 -11.55 -22.04 -6.14
N LYS A 429 -12.47 -22.94 -6.52
CA LYS A 429 -13.92 -22.66 -6.52
C LYS A 429 -14.51 -22.47 -5.12
N GLN A 430 -13.98 -23.18 -4.11
CA GLN A 430 -14.40 -23.01 -2.71
C GLN A 430 -13.89 -21.68 -2.17
N ALA A 431 -12.62 -21.34 -2.43
CA ALA A 431 -12.05 -20.04 -2.11
C ALA A 431 -12.82 -18.90 -2.81
N PHE A 432 -13.17 -19.06 -4.08
CA PHE A 432 -13.97 -18.08 -4.81
C PHE A 432 -15.37 -17.92 -4.22
N LYS A 433 -16.00 -19.00 -3.76
CA LYS A 433 -17.28 -18.94 -3.04
C LYS A 433 -17.16 -18.19 -1.71
N LEU A 434 -16.08 -18.41 -0.94
CA LEU A 434 -15.79 -17.65 0.28
C LEU A 434 -15.73 -16.13 -0.02
N TYR A 435 -15.04 -15.76 -1.08
CA TYR A 435 -14.94 -14.39 -1.56
C TYR A 435 -16.27 -13.80 -2.04
N ASP A 436 -16.89 -14.42 -3.05
CA ASP A 436 -18.05 -13.87 -3.76
C ASP A 436 -19.32 -13.88 -2.89
N THR A 437 -19.58 -14.99 -2.20
CA THR A 437 -20.85 -15.18 -1.47
C THR A 437 -20.79 -14.64 -0.04
N TYR A 438 -19.63 -14.73 0.61
CA TYR A 438 -19.48 -14.42 2.03
C TYR A 438 -18.63 -13.18 2.29
N GLY A 439 -18.09 -12.55 1.24
CA GLY A 439 -17.22 -11.39 1.34
C GLY A 439 -15.87 -11.71 2.00
N PHE A 440 -15.51 -12.99 2.09
CA PHE A 440 -14.34 -13.47 2.81
C PHE A 440 -13.13 -13.46 1.87
N PRO A 441 -12.18 -12.53 2.04
CA PRO A 441 -11.12 -12.29 1.06
C PRO A 441 -10.21 -13.50 0.84
N LEU A 442 -9.63 -13.60 -0.36
CA LEU A 442 -8.72 -14.70 -0.71
C LEU A 442 -7.52 -14.70 0.21
N GLU A 443 -6.93 -13.54 0.48
CA GLU A 443 -5.76 -13.37 1.31
C GLU A 443 -5.97 -13.86 2.76
N LEU A 444 -7.17 -13.70 3.30
CA LEU A 444 -7.51 -14.23 4.64
C LEU A 444 -7.76 -15.73 4.60
N THR A 445 -8.29 -16.23 3.47
CA THR A 445 -8.44 -17.67 3.24
C THR A 445 -7.06 -18.35 3.16
N GLU A 446 -6.11 -17.73 2.45
CA GLU A 446 -4.73 -18.19 2.33
C GLU A 446 -4.02 -18.19 3.69
N GLU A 447 -4.11 -17.09 4.44
CA GLU A 447 -3.46 -16.97 5.74
C GLU A 447 -4.02 -17.98 6.76
N LEU A 448 -5.35 -18.10 6.87
CA LEU A 448 -5.96 -19.10 7.77
C LEU A 448 -5.67 -20.53 7.33
N ALA A 449 -5.61 -20.81 6.02
CA ALA A 449 -5.24 -22.12 5.53
C ALA A 449 -3.82 -22.47 5.94
N ALA A 450 -2.87 -21.54 5.76
CA ALA A 450 -1.47 -21.74 6.11
C ALA A 450 -1.27 -22.01 7.61
N GLU A 451 -1.99 -21.30 8.49
CA GLU A 451 -1.99 -21.55 9.94
C GLU A 451 -2.43 -22.98 10.32
N ARG A 452 -3.23 -23.61 9.46
CA ARG A 452 -3.68 -25.00 9.63
C ARG A 452 -2.89 -26.02 8.81
N GLY A 453 -1.82 -25.59 8.14
CA GLY A 453 -1.01 -26.45 7.27
C GLY A 453 -1.67 -26.80 5.93
N TYR A 454 -2.63 -25.99 5.48
CA TYR A 454 -3.28 -26.09 4.17
C TYR A 454 -2.79 -24.98 3.23
N THR A 455 -2.88 -25.24 1.93
CA THR A 455 -2.71 -24.22 0.89
C THR A 455 -4.06 -23.83 0.28
N VAL A 456 -4.08 -22.80 -0.56
CA VAL A 456 -5.26 -22.44 -1.35
C VAL A 456 -4.87 -22.49 -2.83
N ASP A 457 -5.72 -23.06 -3.65
CA ASP A 457 -5.57 -23.05 -5.10
C ASP A 457 -5.92 -21.66 -5.67
N ALA A 458 -4.97 -20.74 -5.59
CA ALA A 458 -5.10 -19.37 -6.08
C ALA A 458 -5.32 -19.29 -7.61
N ALA A 459 -4.71 -20.21 -8.37
CA ALA A 459 -4.91 -20.28 -9.81
C ALA A 459 -6.36 -20.68 -10.16
N GLY A 460 -6.91 -21.66 -9.45
CA GLY A 460 -8.31 -22.04 -9.58
C GLY A 460 -9.27 -20.96 -9.08
N PHE A 461 -8.89 -20.18 -8.05
CA PHE A 461 -9.65 -19.01 -7.63
C PHE A 461 -9.72 -18.00 -8.78
N GLU A 462 -8.58 -17.65 -9.37
CA GLU A 462 -8.49 -16.67 -10.45
C GLU A 462 -9.27 -17.13 -11.68
N ALA A 463 -9.23 -18.43 -12.00
CA ALA A 463 -10.04 -19.01 -13.06
C ALA A 463 -11.54 -18.87 -12.77
N ALA A 464 -11.98 -19.17 -11.55
CA ALA A 464 -13.38 -19.02 -11.14
C ALA A 464 -13.82 -17.55 -11.09
N PHE A 465 -12.94 -16.65 -10.66
CA PHE A 465 -13.14 -15.21 -10.65
C PHE A 465 -13.29 -14.66 -12.08
N LYS A 466 -12.39 -15.04 -12.99
CA LYS A 466 -12.48 -14.72 -14.41
C LYS A 466 -13.73 -15.29 -15.06
N GLU A 467 -14.10 -16.54 -14.76
CA GLU A 467 -15.34 -17.15 -15.25
C GLU A 467 -16.56 -16.35 -14.78
N HIS A 468 -16.58 -15.89 -13.52
CA HIS A 468 -17.65 -15.06 -12.98
C HIS A 468 -17.68 -13.66 -13.61
N GLN A 469 -16.52 -13.04 -13.83
CA GLN A 469 -16.42 -11.79 -14.58
C GLN A 469 -16.90 -11.96 -16.02
N GLN A 470 -16.46 -13.01 -16.70
CA GLN A 470 -16.88 -13.34 -18.06
C GLN A 470 -18.36 -13.67 -18.13
N LYS A 471 -18.97 -14.34 -17.15
CA LYS A 471 -20.44 -14.51 -17.12
C LYS A 471 -21.18 -13.19 -16.89
N SER A 472 -20.59 -12.30 -16.10
CA SER A 472 -21.09 -10.93 -15.91
C SER A 472 -20.91 -10.08 -17.18
N HIS A 473 -19.86 -10.33 -17.97
CA HIS A 473 -19.52 -9.66 -19.22
C HIS A 473 -20.09 -10.32 -20.49
N ALA A 474 -20.45 -11.60 -20.49
CA ALA A 474 -21.07 -12.31 -21.61
C ALA A 474 -22.54 -11.92 -21.76
N VAL A 475 -23.14 -11.39 -20.69
CA VAL A 475 -24.38 -10.60 -20.77
C VAL A 475 -24.15 -9.25 -21.49
N ALA A 476 -22.90 -8.81 -21.65
CA ALA A 476 -22.50 -7.58 -22.34
C ALA A 476 -21.85 -7.80 -23.73
N GLU A 477 -21.35 -9.00 -24.06
CA GLU A 477 -20.73 -9.28 -25.38
C GLU A 477 -21.74 -9.66 -26.47
N GLY A 478 -23.00 -9.89 -26.12
CA GLY A 478 -24.11 -9.93 -27.09
C GLY A 478 -24.57 -8.52 -27.46
N GLN A 479 -24.05 -7.98 -28.57
CA GLN A 479 -24.44 -6.72 -29.24
C GLN A 479 -24.00 -5.40 -28.57
N PHE A 480 -22.77 -4.96 -28.87
CA PHE A 480 -22.27 -3.63 -28.52
C PHE A 480 -22.85 -2.53 -29.44
N LYS A 481 -23.97 -1.94 -29.00
CA LYS A 481 -24.40 -0.56 -29.30
C LYS A 481 -24.89 0.09 -28.00
N GLY A 482 -24.01 0.41 -27.04
CA GLY A 482 -24.41 1.13 -25.82
C GLY A 482 -25.29 0.34 -24.82
N GLY A 483 -25.25 -1.00 -24.86
CA GLY A 483 -26.08 -1.85 -24.00
C GLY A 483 -27.44 -2.22 -24.60
N LEU A 484 -27.73 -1.82 -25.84
CA LEU A 484 -28.96 -2.15 -26.55
C LEU A 484 -28.98 -3.62 -26.99
N ALA A 485 -30.09 -4.31 -26.72
CA ALA A 485 -30.35 -5.67 -27.18
C ALA A 485 -30.85 -5.76 -28.64
N ASP A 486 -31.35 -4.65 -29.19
CA ASP A 486 -31.72 -4.47 -30.59
C ASP A 486 -31.81 -2.97 -30.95
N THR A 487 -32.24 -2.64 -32.17
CA THR A 487 -32.50 -1.25 -32.62
C THR A 487 -33.98 -0.99 -32.90
N GLY A 488 -34.88 -1.72 -32.25
CA GLY A 488 -36.31 -1.51 -32.33
C GLY A 488 -36.74 -0.19 -31.68
N GLU A 489 -37.97 0.24 -31.97
CA GLU A 489 -38.52 1.50 -31.47
C GLU A 489 -38.59 1.53 -29.93
N ALA A 490 -39.04 0.45 -29.29
CA ALA A 490 -39.10 0.34 -27.84
C ALA A 490 -37.72 0.46 -27.17
N THR A 491 -36.73 -0.25 -27.71
CA THR A 491 -35.33 -0.19 -27.24
C THR A 491 -34.73 1.20 -27.45
N THR A 492 -35.06 1.88 -28.55
CA THR A 492 -34.64 3.27 -28.84
C THR A 492 -35.23 4.28 -27.86
N ARG A 493 -36.50 4.11 -27.48
CA ARG A 493 -37.13 4.91 -26.41
C ARG A 493 -36.41 4.70 -25.08
N LEU A 494 -36.23 3.45 -24.65
CA LEU A 494 -35.52 3.13 -23.41
C LEU A 494 -34.05 3.58 -23.40
N HIS A 495 -33.41 3.64 -24.56
CA HIS A 495 -32.07 4.20 -24.70
C HIS A 495 -32.04 5.69 -24.36
N THR A 496 -32.97 6.46 -24.91
CA THR A 496 -33.07 7.90 -24.59
C THR A 496 -33.44 8.11 -23.13
N ALA A 497 -34.32 7.27 -22.57
CA ALA A 497 -34.63 7.27 -21.13
C ALA A 497 -33.39 7.00 -20.26
N THR A 498 -32.43 6.19 -20.75
CA THR A 498 -31.17 5.92 -20.03
C THR A 498 -30.33 7.19 -19.84
N HIS A 499 -30.25 8.06 -20.85
CA HIS A 499 -29.54 9.34 -20.75
C HIS A 499 -30.23 10.32 -19.80
N LEU A 500 -31.56 10.38 -19.82
CA LEU A 500 -32.33 11.17 -18.85
C LEU A 500 -32.09 10.67 -17.43
N LEU A 501 -32.11 9.35 -17.22
CA LEU A 501 -31.84 8.74 -15.92
C LEU A 501 -30.42 9.07 -15.42
N ASN A 502 -29.40 8.97 -16.28
CA ASN A 502 -28.02 9.28 -15.93
C ASN A 502 -27.86 10.74 -15.47
N ALA A 503 -28.43 11.69 -16.23
CA ALA A 503 -28.41 13.10 -15.87
C ALA A 503 -29.21 13.39 -14.59
N ALA A 504 -30.36 12.73 -14.39
CA ALA A 504 -31.15 12.87 -13.17
C ALA A 504 -30.39 12.36 -11.94
N LEU A 505 -29.74 11.19 -12.03
CA LEU A 505 -28.92 10.66 -10.95
C LEU A 505 -27.75 11.58 -10.59
N LYS A 506 -27.10 12.18 -11.60
CA LYS A 506 -26.03 13.17 -11.37
C LYS A 506 -26.53 14.41 -10.62
N LYS A 507 -27.74 14.87 -10.96
CA LYS A 507 -28.33 16.07 -10.37
C LYS A 507 -28.86 15.85 -8.95
N VAL A 508 -29.50 14.71 -8.71
CA VAL A 508 -30.15 14.39 -7.42
C VAL A 508 -29.13 13.85 -6.41
N LEU A 509 -28.18 13.02 -6.84
CA LEU A 509 -27.27 12.33 -5.92
C LEU A 509 -25.89 12.99 -5.82
N SER A 510 -25.17 13.11 -6.95
CA SER A 510 -23.83 13.70 -7.01
C SER A 510 -23.35 13.85 -8.45
N PRO A 511 -22.63 14.92 -8.81
CA PRO A 511 -22.01 15.05 -10.14
C PRO A 511 -21.02 13.91 -10.47
N ASP A 512 -20.47 13.22 -9.46
CA ASP A 512 -19.49 12.12 -9.62
C ASP A 512 -20.12 10.77 -10.00
N ILE A 513 -21.44 10.74 -10.21
CA ILE A 513 -22.12 9.55 -10.70
C ILE A 513 -21.65 9.26 -12.13
N ASN A 514 -21.15 8.06 -12.34
CA ASN A 514 -20.65 7.54 -13.59
C ASN A 514 -21.27 6.18 -13.88
N GLN A 515 -21.70 5.98 -15.12
CA GLN A 515 -22.21 4.69 -15.57
C GLN A 515 -21.12 3.61 -15.47
N LYS A 516 -21.46 2.48 -14.84
CA LYS A 516 -20.61 1.29 -14.69
C LYS A 516 -21.12 0.10 -15.50
N GLY A 517 -22.34 0.16 -16.01
CA GLY A 517 -22.91 -0.85 -16.88
C GLY A 517 -24.31 -0.47 -17.35
N SER A 518 -24.69 -0.94 -18.54
CA SER A 518 -26.05 -0.77 -19.06
C SER A 518 -26.50 -2.02 -19.82
N ASN A 519 -27.80 -2.32 -19.78
CA ASN A 519 -28.45 -3.32 -20.63
C ASN A 519 -29.90 -2.91 -20.86
N ILE A 520 -30.28 -2.76 -22.12
CA ILE A 520 -31.57 -2.20 -22.55
C ILE A 520 -32.20 -3.21 -23.50
N THR A 521 -33.41 -3.67 -23.19
CA THR A 521 -34.23 -4.55 -24.03
C THR A 521 -35.54 -3.85 -24.38
N PRO A 522 -36.37 -4.37 -25.29
CA PRO A 522 -37.68 -3.78 -25.57
C PRO A 522 -38.58 -3.63 -24.33
N GLU A 523 -38.38 -4.45 -23.31
CA GLU A 523 -39.22 -4.50 -22.11
C GLU A 523 -38.69 -3.66 -20.95
N ARG A 524 -37.39 -3.37 -20.88
CA ARG A 524 -36.78 -2.68 -19.74
C ARG A 524 -35.40 -2.11 -20.03
N LEU A 525 -34.98 -1.16 -19.19
CA LEU A 525 -33.57 -0.79 -19.04
C LEU A 525 -33.01 -1.23 -17.68
N ARG A 526 -31.72 -1.53 -17.67
CA ARG A 526 -30.88 -1.81 -16.50
C ARG A 526 -29.71 -0.84 -16.53
N PHE A 527 -29.56 -0.03 -15.50
CA PHE A 527 -28.52 0.98 -15.38
C PHE A 527 -27.72 0.78 -14.10
N ASP A 528 -26.41 0.59 -14.23
CA ASP A 528 -25.48 0.40 -13.12
C ASP A 528 -24.58 1.62 -12.98
N PHE A 529 -24.38 2.11 -11.76
CA PHE A 529 -23.62 3.34 -11.49
C PHE A 529 -22.85 3.28 -10.17
N ASN A 530 -21.76 4.05 -10.04
CA ASN A 530 -20.99 4.12 -8.80
C ASN A 530 -21.75 4.90 -7.72
N PHE A 531 -22.22 4.20 -6.70
CA PHE A 531 -22.80 4.81 -5.53
C PHE A 531 -22.67 3.85 -4.34
N SER A 532 -22.26 4.38 -3.19
CA SER A 532 -21.79 3.57 -2.06
C SER A 532 -22.89 3.00 -1.18
N ARG A 533 -24.09 3.57 -1.22
CA ARG A 533 -25.25 3.18 -0.40
C ARG A 533 -26.51 2.96 -1.25
N PRO A 534 -27.55 2.28 -0.70
CA PRO A 534 -28.88 2.29 -1.30
C PRO A 534 -29.42 3.72 -1.47
N LEU A 535 -30.21 3.92 -2.52
CA LEU A 535 -31.00 5.15 -2.65
C LEU A 535 -32.13 5.10 -1.63
N THR A 536 -32.43 6.25 -1.03
CA THR A 536 -33.61 6.42 -0.21
C THR A 536 -34.87 6.41 -1.09
N GLU A 537 -36.03 6.11 -0.50
CA GLU A 537 -37.30 6.17 -1.25
C GLU A 537 -37.55 7.57 -1.84
N GLU A 538 -37.11 8.61 -1.16
CA GLU A 538 -37.26 9.99 -1.63
C GLU A 538 -36.36 10.29 -2.82
N GLU A 539 -35.09 9.88 -2.78
CA GLU A 539 -34.18 10.00 -3.93
C GLU A 539 -34.67 9.23 -5.15
N ILE A 540 -35.26 8.04 -4.95
CA ILE A 540 -35.87 7.28 -6.05
C ILE A 540 -37.03 8.06 -6.67
N ARG A 541 -37.92 8.63 -5.84
CA ARG A 541 -39.05 9.45 -6.31
C ARG A 541 -38.58 10.70 -7.02
N GLU A 542 -37.56 11.38 -6.51
CA GLU A 542 -37.03 12.61 -7.08
C GLU A 542 -36.38 12.35 -8.45
N VAL A 543 -35.58 11.28 -8.57
CA VAL A 543 -34.99 10.86 -9.85
C VAL A 543 -36.09 10.52 -10.86
N GLU A 544 -37.09 9.73 -10.47
CA GLU A 544 -38.21 9.36 -11.34
C GLU A 544 -39.03 10.59 -11.77
N ALA A 545 -39.33 11.50 -10.83
CA ALA A 545 -40.06 12.73 -11.11
C ALA A 545 -39.31 13.63 -12.08
N LEU A 546 -37.99 13.79 -11.89
CA LEU A 546 -37.16 14.62 -12.76
C LEU A 546 -37.06 14.05 -14.18
N VAL A 547 -36.95 12.73 -14.34
CA VAL A 547 -36.97 12.11 -15.68
C VAL A 547 -38.32 12.37 -16.36
N ASN A 548 -39.43 12.17 -15.65
CA ASN A 548 -40.77 12.42 -16.20
C ASN A 548 -41.06 13.89 -16.50
N GLU A 549 -40.52 14.82 -15.70
CA GLU A 549 -40.56 16.26 -15.99
C GLU A 549 -39.92 16.55 -17.36
N LYS A 550 -38.72 16.02 -17.61
CA LYS A 550 -38.01 16.20 -18.88
C LYS A 550 -38.66 15.48 -20.06
N ILE A 551 -39.39 14.39 -19.82
CA ILE A 551 -40.25 13.77 -20.83
C ILE A 551 -41.40 14.71 -21.19
N LYS A 552 -42.08 15.27 -20.20
CA LYS A 552 -43.24 16.17 -20.38
C LYS A 552 -42.88 17.48 -21.08
N GLU A 553 -41.64 17.95 -20.92
CA GLU A 553 -41.11 19.12 -21.64
C GLU A 553 -40.94 18.89 -23.15
N ASP A 554 -40.99 17.65 -23.61
CA ASP A 554 -40.90 17.28 -25.02
C ASP A 554 -39.66 17.90 -25.71
N ILE A 555 -38.50 17.67 -25.12
CA ILE A 555 -37.23 18.29 -25.50
C ILE A 555 -36.72 17.65 -26.79
N PRO A 556 -36.30 18.43 -27.81
CA PRO A 556 -35.62 17.88 -28.98
C PRO A 556 -34.34 17.14 -28.61
N VAL A 557 -34.15 15.96 -29.19
CA VAL A 557 -32.91 15.18 -29.10
C VAL A 557 -32.13 15.40 -30.40
N VAL A 558 -30.98 16.07 -30.29
CA VAL A 558 -30.15 16.45 -31.44
C VAL A 558 -28.79 15.79 -31.35
N PHE A 559 -28.16 15.52 -32.49
CA PHE A 559 -26.79 15.02 -32.51
C PHE A 559 -25.89 15.88 -33.38
N ALA A 560 -24.60 15.90 -33.03
CA ALA A 560 -23.53 16.49 -33.82
C ALA A 560 -22.36 15.51 -33.89
N GLU A 561 -21.67 15.48 -35.04
CA GLU A 561 -20.41 14.77 -35.21
C GLU A 561 -19.25 15.75 -35.02
N MET A 562 -18.27 15.37 -34.20
CA MET A 562 -17.09 16.19 -33.91
C MET A 562 -15.88 15.33 -33.57
N PRO A 563 -14.65 15.89 -33.65
CA PRO A 563 -13.45 15.18 -33.22
C PRO A 563 -13.51 14.76 -31.74
N TYR A 564 -12.98 13.58 -31.41
CA TYR A 564 -12.98 13.05 -30.05
C TYR A 564 -12.31 13.99 -29.03
N GLU A 565 -11.13 14.53 -29.38
CA GLU A 565 -10.40 15.45 -28.50
C GLU A 565 -11.21 16.73 -28.21
N GLN A 566 -11.91 17.25 -29.21
CA GLN A 566 -12.80 18.41 -29.02
C GLN A 566 -13.97 18.06 -28.08
N ALA A 567 -14.60 16.90 -28.25
CA ALA A 567 -15.69 16.47 -27.39
C ALA A 567 -15.22 16.33 -25.92
N ARG A 568 -13.99 15.85 -25.70
CA ARG A 568 -13.38 15.74 -24.36
C ARG A 568 -13.10 17.11 -23.75
N GLU A 569 -12.55 18.05 -24.52
CA GLU A 569 -12.30 19.44 -24.07
C GLU A 569 -13.58 20.18 -23.70
N GLU A 570 -14.68 19.93 -24.42
CA GLU A 570 -16.01 20.47 -24.11
C GLU A 570 -16.69 19.80 -22.88
N GLY A 571 -16.02 18.84 -22.23
CA GLY A 571 -16.53 18.14 -21.04
C GLY A 571 -17.70 17.18 -21.33
N ILE A 572 -17.87 16.75 -22.59
CA ILE A 572 -18.94 15.84 -22.98
C ILE A 572 -18.58 14.44 -22.47
N THR A 573 -19.40 13.87 -21.59
CA THR A 573 -19.06 12.60 -20.96
C THR A 573 -19.29 11.42 -21.91
N GLY A 574 -18.28 10.55 -22.05
CA GLY A 574 -18.37 9.22 -22.67
C GLY A 574 -18.28 8.12 -21.60
N VAL A 575 -18.78 6.93 -21.91
CA VAL A 575 -18.81 5.79 -20.94
C VAL A 575 -17.59 4.88 -21.11
N PHE A 576 -16.99 4.84 -22.31
CA PHE A 576 -15.87 3.94 -22.62
C PHE A 576 -14.84 4.63 -23.54
N ASP A 577 -13.94 5.43 -22.94
CA ASP A 577 -12.93 6.22 -23.64
C ASP A 577 -12.05 5.41 -24.61
N SER A 578 -11.85 4.12 -24.31
CA SER A 578 -11.02 3.21 -25.14
C SER A 578 -11.69 2.71 -26.42
N LYS A 579 -12.91 3.15 -26.76
CA LYS A 579 -13.72 2.62 -27.88
C LYS A 579 -14.17 3.66 -28.90
N TYR A 580 -13.82 4.93 -28.72
CA TYR A 580 -14.18 5.99 -29.66
C TYR A 580 -13.13 6.13 -30.77
N GLY A 581 -13.57 6.30 -32.02
CA GLY A 581 -12.71 6.64 -33.14
C GLY A 581 -12.37 8.14 -33.17
N GLU A 582 -11.65 8.59 -34.20
CA GLU A 582 -11.22 10.00 -34.34
C GLU A 582 -12.40 11.01 -34.37
N VAL A 583 -13.57 10.58 -34.87
CA VAL A 583 -14.82 11.35 -34.90
C VAL A 583 -15.89 10.62 -34.10
N VAL A 584 -16.59 11.35 -33.23
CA VAL A 584 -17.65 10.83 -32.35
C VAL A 584 -18.98 11.53 -32.58
N LYS A 585 -20.08 10.79 -32.36
CA LYS A 585 -21.43 11.35 -32.27
C LYS A 585 -21.70 11.79 -30.83
N THR A 586 -22.11 13.04 -30.67
CA THR A 586 -22.52 13.62 -29.40
C THR A 586 -24.02 13.90 -29.47
N TYR A 587 -24.79 13.34 -28.53
CA TYR A 587 -26.22 13.58 -28.43
C TYR A 587 -26.51 14.58 -27.32
N SER A 588 -27.41 15.52 -27.59
CA SER A 588 -27.86 16.56 -26.64
C SER A 588 -29.37 16.49 -26.48
N ILE A 589 -29.82 16.46 -25.23
CA ILE A 589 -31.22 16.57 -24.84
C ILE A 589 -31.39 17.91 -24.14
N GLY A 590 -31.61 18.97 -24.95
CA GLY A 590 -31.57 20.35 -24.46
C GLY A 590 -30.27 20.65 -23.70
N GLY A 591 -30.38 21.35 -22.57
CA GLY A 591 -29.28 21.57 -21.62
C GLY A 591 -29.22 20.56 -20.47
N PHE A 592 -29.99 19.46 -20.54
CA PHE A 592 -30.14 18.53 -19.42
C PHE A 592 -29.14 17.36 -19.48
N SER A 593 -28.92 16.79 -20.67
CA SER A 593 -27.93 15.73 -20.91
C SER A 593 -27.18 16.00 -22.20
N ARG A 594 -25.87 15.79 -22.19
CA ARG A 594 -24.99 15.86 -23.37
C ARG A 594 -23.91 14.78 -23.25
N GLU A 595 -23.97 13.77 -24.12
CA GLU A 595 -23.16 12.54 -23.97
C GLU A 595 -22.64 12.02 -25.32
N MET A 596 -21.46 11.37 -25.31
CA MET A 596 -20.93 10.69 -26.50
C MET A 596 -21.61 9.33 -26.66
N CYS A 597 -22.47 9.17 -27.68
CA CYS A 597 -23.25 7.96 -27.88
C CYS A 597 -23.39 7.57 -29.36
N GLY A 598 -23.34 6.26 -29.65
CA GLY A 598 -23.45 5.71 -31.00
C GLY A 598 -24.75 4.92 -31.27
N GLY A 599 -25.68 4.85 -30.31
CA GLY A 599 -26.95 4.15 -30.46
C GLY A 599 -28.07 5.04 -31.03
N PRO A 600 -29.18 4.45 -31.53
CA PRO A 600 -30.35 5.21 -31.96
C PRO A 600 -31.03 5.93 -30.80
N HIS A 601 -31.60 7.10 -31.07
CA HIS A 601 -32.40 7.89 -30.12
C HIS A 601 -33.73 8.29 -30.75
N VAL A 602 -34.72 8.59 -29.91
CA VAL A 602 -35.98 9.22 -30.36
C VAL A 602 -35.71 10.66 -30.82
N GLY A 603 -36.61 11.25 -31.58
CA GLY A 603 -36.46 12.64 -32.01
C GLY A 603 -36.73 13.64 -30.88
N ARG A 604 -37.62 13.29 -29.94
CA ARG A 604 -38.02 14.14 -28.83
C ARG A 604 -38.33 13.32 -27.58
N THR A 605 -38.11 13.89 -26.39
CA THR A 605 -38.36 13.18 -25.14
C THR A 605 -39.83 12.86 -24.88
N GLY A 606 -40.78 13.58 -25.50
CA GLY A 606 -42.22 13.31 -25.36
C GLY A 606 -42.67 11.97 -25.95
N GLU A 607 -41.84 11.35 -26.80
CA GLU A 607 -42.09 10.03 -27.39
C GLU A 607 -41.92 8.88 -26.38
N LEU A 608 -41.39 9.16 -25.18
CA LEU A 608 -41.02 8.15 -24.19
C LEU A 608 -42.19 7.64 -23.34
N GLY A 609 -43.31 8.35 -23.27
CA GLY A 609 -44.42 7.97 -22.37
C GLY A 609 -44.12 8.30 -20.91
N THR A 610 -44.35 7.37 -19.99
CA THR A 610 -44.08 7.56 -18.55
C THR A 610 -42.90 6.69 -18.11
N PHE A 611 -41.88 7.29 -17.50
CA PHE A 611 -40.74 6.56 -16.95
C PHE A 611 -41.00 6.07 -15.53
N LYS A 612 -40.62 4.83 -15.22
CA LYS A 612 -40.81 4.24 -13.90
C LYS A 612 -39.68 3.34 -13.47
N ILE A 613 -39.17 3.58 -12.27
CA ILE A 613 -38.18 2.74 -11.59
C ILE A 613 -38.89 1.56 -10.95
N VAL A 614 -38.64 0.36 -11.47
CA VAL A 614 -39.24 -0.89 -10.96
C VAL A 614 -38.44 -1.43 -9.78
N LYS A 615 -37.12 -1.27 -9.80
CA LYS A 615 -36.25 -1.82 -8.74
C LYS A 615 -34.93 -1.08 -8.65
N GLU A 616 -34.50 -0.84 -7.41
CA GLU A 616 -33.14 -0.43 -7.06
C GLU A 616 -32.51 -1.53 -6.19
N GLN A 617 -31.25 -1.88 -6.46
CA GLN A 617 -30.53 -2.89 -5.67
C GLN A 617 -29.00 -2.76 -5.81
N SER A 618 -28.27 -3.37 -4.87
CA SER A 618 -26.82 -3.52 -4.99
C SER A 618 -26.46 -4.42 -6.18
N SER A 619 -25.48 -4.00 -6.99
CA SER A 619 -24.91 -4.82 -8.08
C SER A 619 -23.59 -5.45 -7.66
N ALA A 620 -22.73 -4.63 -7.04
CA ALA A 620 -21.46 -5.02 -6.45
C ALA A 620 -21.08 -3.99 -5.37
N SER A 621 -19.97 -4.22 -4.66
CA SER A 621 -19.40 -3.23 -3.74
C SER A 621 -19.24 -1.85 -4.42
N GLY A 622 -19.94 -0.83 -3.92
CA GLY A 622 -19.86 0.53 -4.45
C GLY A 622 -20.57 0.77 -5.79
N ILE A 623 -21.37 -0.21 -6.26
CA ILE A 623 -22.13 -0.12 -7.51
C ILE A 623 -23.60 -0.43 -7.23
N ARG A 624 -24.48 0.51 -7.57
CA ARG A 624 -25.94 0.36 -7.51
C ARG A 624 -26.50 0.08 -8.89
N ARG A 625 -27.66 -0.56 -8.93
CA ARG A 625 -28.38 -0.95 -10.15
C ARG A 625 -29.83 -0.52 -10.07
N ILE A 626 -30.27 0.24 -11.06
CA ILE A 626 -31.67 0.57 -11.32
C ILE A 626 -32.18 -0.28 -12.47
N LYS A 627 -33.39 -0.82 -12.32
CA LYS A 627 -34.20 -1.37 -13.40
C LYS A 627 -35.43 -0.48 -13.59
N ALA A 628 -35.67 -0.06 -14.81
CA ALA A 628 -36.78 0.83 -15.14
C ALA A 628 -37.47 0.43 -16.44
N VAL A 629 -38.69 0.93 -16.63
CA VAL A 629 -39.55 0.69 -17.79
C VAL A 629 -40.16 2.00 -18.27
N LEU A 630 -40.74 1.98 -19.48
CA LEU A 630 -41.61 3.03 -19.99
C LEU A 630 -43.04 2.49 -20.05
N GLU A 631 -44.01 3.24 -19.53
CA GLU A 631 -45.46 2.94 -19.49
C GLU A 631 -46.25 3.87 -20.42
#